data_AF-A0A1J4L0G4-F1
#
_entry.id   AF-A0A1J4L0G4-F1
#
_cell.length_a   1.000
_cell.length_b   1.000
_cell.length_c   1.000
_cell.angle_alpha   90.00
_cell.angle_beta   90.00
_cell.angle_gamma   90.00
#
_symmetry.space_group_name_H-M   'P 1'
#
loop_
_entity.id
_entity.type
_entity.pdbx_description
1 polymer ?
#
loop_
_entity_poly.entity_id
_entity_poly.type
_entity_poly.pdbx_seq_one_letter_code
_entity_poly.pdbx_strand_id
1 'polypeptide(L)'
;MSIPSSQVFTLTINGRNEELNCRAFTKLSRRAKEIVTKENQYSFIIDRAIPEDVAAAFIAACRVEQFKVTVDVATDLLYLSNEWMIDTLESFVVKFMKSKNMNTNIELPNSDYLGMLIEQSEDHSASEFLYDQVGKRLNKYFDDERLLDLNVEALFRVVVISDLDYDMDQEKYRNFVFKLLKYNVYSAVPLILQLNLHALTHPQNRNIYETPEIHDQNMTYFLTIAMSALRNKSEKERVRFVKAIQKGIESLQTDLRNQRHKDAHDLHDDHKKRLTHLKTVAAEQKRQLDEIKEYREEQMKRHDEECLNFTKSADELREMMTKQKRDLNARIKAMEQLKNEVKDEIDRNLHGLRNKIAKDLKDAAKEADKRHATINEALKEPFDGLQANVDEAKKLIDDLEAQVNDSVNDAKDKQTVLATKMMRDFMRLDGFVRRTGKRFQLFSDMDVWGVKPEEVKEVETYLGKLERSIDKLCPIRHNVSQ
;
A
#
# COMPACT_ATOMS: atom_id res chain seq x y z
N MET A 1 61.69 55.50 60.14
CA MET A 1 61.00 56.68 60.69
C MET A 1 59.55 56.31 60.95
N SER A 2 59.00 56.62 62.13
CA SER A 2 57.61 56.28 62.48
C SER A 2 56.65 57.29 61.84
N ILE A 3 55.74 56.81 60.98
CA ILE A 3 54.73 57.65 60.32
C ILE A 3 53.71 58.13 61.39
N PRO A 4 53.50 59.44 61.59
CA PRO A 4 52.55 59.99 62.55
C PRO A 4 51.10 59.65 62.17
N SER A 5 50.23 59.46 63.16
CA SER A 5 48.89 58.88 62.99
C SER A 5 47.86 59.76 62.24
N SER A 6 48.15 61.04 61.99
CA SER A 6 47.26 61.98 61.31
C SER A 6 47.69 62.33 59.88
N GLN A 7 48.72 61.68 59.34
CA GLN A 7 49.20 62.02 58.00
C GLN A 7 48.26 61.43 56.94
N VAL A 8 47.82 62.28 56.02
CA VAL A 8 46.92 61.92 54.92
C VAL A 8 47.76 61.68 53.68
N PHE A 9 47.44 60.63 52.93
CA PHE A 9 47.99 60.33 51.62
C PHE A 9 46.95 60.74 50.56
N THR A 10 47.31 61.63 49.64
CA THR A 10 46.39 62.13 48.61
C THR A 10 46.59 61.34 47.32
N LEU A 11 45.60 60.54 46.94
CA LEU A 11 45.61 59.79 45.69
C LEU A 11 44.76 60.52 44.65
N THR A 12 45.37 60.95 43.55
CA THR A 12 44.64 61.62 42.46
C THR A 12 44.27 60.59 41.39
N ILE A 13 42.98 60.30 41.24
CA ILE A 13 42.44 59.37 40.23
C ILE A 13 41.48 60.14 39.32
N ASN A 14 41.68 60.10 38.01
CA ASN A 14 40.85 60.82 37.02
C ASN A 14 40.65 62.31 37.35
N GLY A 15 41.68 62.97 37.92
CA GLY A 15 41.61 64.38 38.33
C GLY A 15 40.81 64.65 39.61
N ARG A 16 40.32 63.62 40.32
CA ARG A 16 39.73 63.75 41.67
C ARG A 16 40.77 63.38 42.73
N ASN A 17 40.94 64.26 43.71
CA ASN A 17 41.84 64.05 44.83
C ASN A 17 41.11 63.32 45.94
N GLU A 18 41.60 62.14 46.31
CA GLU A 18 41.02 61.31 47.36
C GLU A 18 41.99 61.19 48.53
N GLU A 19 41.50 61.55 49.71
CA GLU A 19 42.26 61.50 50.94
C GLU A 19 42.15 60.09 51.57
N LEU A 20 43.31 59.49 51.82
CA LEU A 20 43.46 58.18 52.45
C LEU A 20 44.31 58.30 53.72
N ASN A 21 44.00 57.51 54.74
CA ASN A 21 44.82 57.46 55.94
C ASN A 21 46.18 56.81 55.61
N CYS A 22 47.27 57.57 55.72
CA CYS A 22 48.60 57.12 55.31
C CYS A 22 49.05 55.86 56.08
N ARG A 23 48.66 55.71 57.35
CA ARG A 23 49.06 54.56 58.17
C ARG A 23 48.30 53.29 57.78
N ALA A 24 47.01 53.41 57.46
CA ALA A 24 46.22 52.27 57.00
C ALA A 24 46.66 51.84 55.58
N PHE A 25 46.84 52.82 54.69
CA PHE A 25 47.17 52.57 53.29
C PHE A 25 48.58 51.99 53.11
N THR A 26 49.59 52.45 53.84
CA THR A 26 50.95 51.87 53.81
C THR A 26 51.06 50.47 54.43
N LYS A 27 50.07 50.06 55.24
CA LYS A 27 49.94 48.67 55.70
C LYS A 27 49.30 47.77 54.65
N LEU A 28 48.39 48.31 53.84
CA LEU A 28 47.65 47.57 52.82
C LEU A 28 48.40 47.46 51.49
N SER A 29 49.08 48.53 51.06
CA SER A 29 49.80 48.62 49.79
C SER A 29 51.31 48.66 50.02
N ARG A 30 52.03 47.72 49.43
CA ARG A 30 53.51 47.74 49.46
C ARG A 30 54.05 48.93 48.66
N ARG A 31 53.43 49.26 47.53
CA ARG A 31 53.83 50.41 46.71
C ARG A 31 53.65 51.74 47.45
N ALA A 32 52.53 51.93 48.16
CA ALA A 32 52.34 53.12 48.99
C ALA A 32 53.40 53.23 50.10
N LYS A 33 53.78 52.09 50.70
CA LYS A 33 54.89 52.05 51.68
C LYS A 33 56.21 52.48 51.06
N GLU A 34 56.50 52.06 49.83
CA GLU A 34 57.72 52.45 49.12
C GLU A 34 57.74 53.95 48.79
N ILE A 35 56.67 54.50 48.25
CA ILE A 35 56.56 55.93 47.92
C ILE A 35 56.76 56.79 49.18
N VAL A 36 56.09 56.43 50.28
CA VAL A 36 56.19 57.18 51.54
C VAL A 36 57.57 57.03 52.19
N THR A 37 58.18 55.84 52.13
CA THR A 37 59.43 55.56 52.86
C THR A 37 60.70 55.89 52.07
N LYS A 38 60.71 55.65 50.75
CA LYS A 38 61.88 55.85 49.87
C LYS A 38 61.85 57.21 49.20
N GLU A 39 60.68 57.66 48.74
CA GLU A 39 60.54 58.90 47.94
C GLU A 39 60.07 60.09 48.77
N ASN A 40 59.61 59.86 50.01
CA ASN A 40 59.08 60.87 50.93
C ASN A 40 57.94 61.72 50.32
N GLN A 41 57.15 61.12 49.44
CA GLN A 41 55.99 61.75 48.80
C GLN A 41 54.69 61.24 49.44
N TYR A 42 53.76 62.16 49.68
CA TYR A 42 52.44 61.88 50.29
C TYR A 42 51.29 62.14 49.33
N SER A 43 51.60 62.36 48.06
CA SER A 43 50.63 62.52 46.97
C SER A 43 51.09 61.75 45.76
N PHE A 44 50.19 61.04 45.09
CA PHE A 44 50.49 60.33 43.85
C PHE A 44 49.34 60.49 42.85
N ILE A 45 49.68 60.68 41.57
CA ILE A 45 48.72 60.83 40.48
C ILE A 45 48.72 59.55 39.66
N ILE A 46 47.55 58.97 39.46
CA ILE A 46 47.39 57.86 38.51
C ILE A 46 47.07 58.47 37.15
N ASP A 47 48.06 58.51 36.26
CA ASP A 47 47.98 59.17 34.95
C ASP A 47 47.10 58.42 33.92
N ARG A 48 46.52 57.27 34.28
CA ARG A 48 45.62 56.51 33.39
C ARG A 48 44.15 56.79 33.67
N ALA A 49 43.35 56.85 32.60
CA ALA A 49 41.90 56.90 32.71
C ALA A 49 41.37 55.57 33.24
N ILE A 50 40.76 55.59 34.43
CA ILE A 50 40.16 54.43 35.09
C ILE A 50 38.63 54.59 35.05
N PRO A 51 37.83 53.55 34.77
CA PRO A 51 36.37 53.66 34.87
C PRO A 51 35.95 54.12 36.28
N GLU A 52 34.96 55.02 36.39
CA GLU A 52 34.56 55.61 37.68
C GLU A 52 34.15 54.53 38.71
N ASP A 53 33.49 53.46 38.26
CA ASP A 53 33.07 52.33 39.10
C ASP A 53 34.26 51.55 39.68
N VAL A 54 35.33 51.42 38.89
CA VAL A 54 36.59 50.75 39.31
C VAL A 54 37.34 51.62 40.31
N ALA A 55 37.42 52.93 40.06
CA ALA A 55 38.05 53.88 40.97
C ALA A 55 37.33 53.89 42.33
N ALA A 56 35.99 53.93 42.33
CA ALA A 56 35.19 53.87 43.55
C ALA A 56 35.41 52.57 44.33
N ALA A 57 35.41 51.41 43.64
CA ALA A 57 35.66 50.11 44.27
C ALA A 57 37.08 50.01 44.85
N PHE A 58 38.08 50.55 44.15
CA PHE A 58 39.48 50.57 44.60
C PHE A 58 39.66 51.47 45.84
N ILE A 59 39.07 52.67 45.84
CA ILE A 59 39.13 53.59 46.98
C ILE A 59 38.44 52.98 48.20
N ALA A 60 37.26 52.39 48.02
CA ALA A 60 36.54 51.69 49.08
C ALA A 60 37.36 50.54 49.67
N ALA A 61 38.04 49.76 48.81
CA ALA A 61 38.97 48.72 49.26
C ALA A 61 40.16 49.29 50.06
N CYS A 62 40.71 50.43 49.65
CA CYS A 62 41.80 51.11 50.35
C CYS A 62 41.37 51.68 51.72
N ARG A 63 40.08 52.03 51.88
CA ARG A 63 39.48 52.47 53.15
C ARG A 63 39.00 51.32 54.04
N VAL A 64 39.11 50.06 53.57
CA VAL A 64 38.58 48.86 54.25
C VAL A 64 37.06 48.90 54.41
N GLU A 65 36.37 49.48 53.43
CA GLU A 65 34.91 49.52 53.36
C GLU A 65 34.35 48.36 52.53
N GLN A 66 33.04 48.08 52.64
CA GLN A 66 32.39 47.07 51.81
C GLN A 66 32.22 47.60 50.38
N PHE A 67 32.69 46.85 49.39
CA PHE A 67 32.54 47.18 47.97
C PHE A 67 31.95 46.00 47.20
N LYS A 68 31.31 46.30 46.06
CA LYS A 68 30.77 45.29 45.13
C LYS A 68 31.68 45.16 43.92
N VAL A 69 32.06 43.94 43.57
CA VAL A 69 32.81 43.64 42.34
C VAL A 69 31.82 43.11 41.30
N THR A 70 31.68 43.84 40.18
CA THR A 70 30.94 43.40 39.00
C THR A 70 31.88 42.77 37.98
N VAL A 71 31.33 42.07 36.99
CA VAL A 71 32.11 41.42 35.91
C VAL A 71 32.94 42.44 35.14
N ASP A 72 32.39 43.62 34.87
CA ASP A 72 33.07 44.68 34.11
C ASP A 72 34.18 45.39 34.91
N VAL A 73 34.07 45.39 36.25
CA VAL A 73 35.02 46.05 37.16
C VAL A 73 36.18 45.12 37.55
N ALA A 74 35.96 43.80 37.54
CA ALA A 74 36.90 42.83 38.10
C ALA A 74 38.28 42.84 37.41
N THR A 75 38.32 43.01 36.08
CA THR A 75 39.58 43.00 35.31
C THR A 75 40.46 44.20 35.64
N ASP A 76 39.89 45.39 35.62
CA ASP A 76 40.62 46.64 35.86
C ASP A 76 40.96 46.82 37.35
N LEU A 77 40.09 46.30 38.23
CA LEU A 77 40.37 46.25 39.67
C LEU A 77 41.52 45.29 39.98
N LEU A 78 41.63 44.16 39.27
CA LEU A 78 42.77 43.24 39.41
C LEU A 78 44.08 43.94 38.99
N TYR A 79 44.06 44.67 37.87
CA TYR A 79 45.20 45.45 37.41
C TYR A 79 45.64 46.48 38.46
N LEU A 80 44.70 47.26 39.00
CA LEU A 80 44.97 48.24 40.07
C LEU A 80 45.54 47.61 41.34
N SER A 81 44.97 46.46 41.74
CA SER A 81 45.40 45.73 42.93
C SER A 81 46.84 45.28 42.81
N ASN A 82 47.21 44.75 41.63
CA ASN A 82 48.57 44.30 41.34
C ASN A 82 49.54 45.48 41.17
N GLU A 83 49.12 46.56 40.52
CA GLU A 83 49.92 47.78 40.36
C GLU A 83 50.30 48.39 41.71
N TRP A 84 49.34 48.43 42.65
CA TRP A 84 49.53 48.96 44.00
C TRP A 84 50.02 47.90 45.00
N MET A 85 50.23 46.65 44.56
CA MET A 85 50.68 45.53 45.38
C MET A 85 49.85 45.37 46.67
N ILE A 86 48.53 45.23 46.52
CA ILE A 86 47.57 44.98 47.60
C ILE A 86 47.15 43.50 47.56
N ASP A 87 47.89 42.65 48.28
CA ASP A 87 47.76 41.18 48.24
C ASP A 87 46.34 40.69 48.61
N THR A 88 45.67 41.39 49.54
CA THR A 88 44.33 41.05 50.02
C THR A 88 43.26 41.30 48.97
N LEU A 89 43.37 42.40 48.22
CA LEU A 89 42.43 42.77 47.17
C LEU A 89 42.65 41.89 45.93
N GLU A 90 43.90 41.64 45.55
CA GLU A 90 44.25 40.74 44.46
C GLU A 90 43.69 39.32 44.70
N SER A 91 43.93 38.74 45.88
CA SER A 91 43.41 37.42 46.24
C SER A 91 41.87 37.36 46.21
N PHE A 92 41.21 38.46 46.59
CA PHE A 92 39.75 38.56 46.57
C PHE A 92 39.21 38.60 45.14
N VAL A 93 39.79 39.42 44.27
CA VAL A 93 39.38 39.57 42.87
C VAL A 93 39.66 38.30 42.07
N VAL A 94 40.81 37.63 42.28
CA VAL A 94 41.12 36.35 41.64
C VAL A 94 40.11 35.25 42.03
N LYS A 95 39.74 35.16 43.32
CA LYS A 95 38.70 34.21 43.76
C LYS A 95 37.35 34.52 43.11
N PHE A 96 37.00 35.80 42.99
CA PHE A 96 35.77 36.22 42.32
C PHE A 96 35.78 35.84 40.83
N MET A 97 36.85 36.13 40.10
CA MET A 97 36.99 35.78 38.68
C MET A 97 36.94 34.26 38.44
N LYS A 98 37.60 33.47 39.29
CA LYS A 98 37.52 32.00 39.24
C LYS A 98 36.09 31.49 39.48
N SER A 99 35.35 32.08 40.42
CA SER A 99 33.95 31.70 40.67
C SER A 99 32.99 32.03 39.52
N LYS A 100 33.38 32.96 38.65
CA LYS A 100 32.59 33.43 37.50
C LYS A 100 33.11 32.89 36.15
N ASN A 101 34.10 31.99 36.15
CA ASN A 101 34.76 31.46 34.95
C ASN A 101 35.26 32.56 34.00
N MET A 102 35.75 33.68 34.55
CA MET A 102 36.31 34.77 33.75
C MET A 102 37.77 34.48 33.36
N ASN A 103 38.19 35.00 32.21
CA ASN A 103 39.57 34.88 31.76
C ASN A 103 40.51 35.66 32.69
N THR A 104 41.37 34.96 33.42
CA THR A 104 42.37 35.55 34.33
C THR A 104 43.68 35.90 33.63
N ASN A 105 43.79 35.67 32.32
CA ASN A 105 44.98 35.94 31.52
C ASN A 105 45.05 37.43 31.15
N ILE A 106 45.26 38.27 32.15
CA ILE A 106 45.41 39.73 32.00
C ILE A 106 46.87 40.08 32.27
N GLU A 107 47.39 41.04 31.51
CA GLU A 107 48.72 41.59 31.74
C GLU A 107 48.70 42.44 33.01
N LEU A 108 49.40 41.95 34.02
CA LEU A 108 49.57 42.53 35.34
C LEU A 108 50.99 43.11 35.42
N PRO A 109 51.17 44.36 35.89
CA PRO A 109 52.47 45.03 35.87
C PRO A 109 53.55 44.35 36.73
N ASN A 110 53.16 43.78 37.87
CA ASN A 110 54.07 43.32 38.92
C ASN A 110 53.91 41.81 39.24
N SER A 111 53.17 41.05 38.42
CA SER A 111 53.01 39.61 38.64
C SER A 111 54.31 38.85 38.32
N ASP A 112 54.64 37.85 39.14
CA ASP A 112 55.79 36.97 38.91
C ASP A 112 55.45 35.89 37.88
N TYR A 113 55.45 36.29 36.60
CA TYR A 113 55.17 35.38 35.48
C TYR A 113 56.17 34.25 35.34
N LEU A 114 57.43 34.47 35.74
CA LEU A 114 58.46 33.44 35.70
C LEU A 114 58.20 32.36 36.76
N GLY A 115 57.87 32.76 38.00
CA GLY A 115 57.48 31.83 39.05
C GLY A 115 56.22 31.03 38.69
N MET A 116 55.20 31.70 38.15
CA MET A 116 53.98 31.03 37.68
C MET A 116 54.26 30.06 36.53
N LEU A 117 55.18 30.40 35.63
CA LEU A 117 55.56 29.53 34.54
C LEU A 117 56.32 28.31 35.05
N ILE A 118 57.22 28.46 36.03
CA ILE A 118 57.95 27.34 36.63
C ILE A 118 56.96 26.35 37.25
N GLU A 119 56.07 26.80 38.12
CA GLU A 119 55.07 25.96 38.79
C GLU A 119 54.15 25.25 37.78
N GLN A 120 53.66 25.97 36.76
CA GLN A 120 52.77 25.37 35.75
C GLN A 120 53.50 24.54 34.69
N SER A 121 54.81 24.71 34.54
CA SER A 121 55.63 23.91 33.62
C SER A 121 55.91 22.52 34.17
N GLU A 122 55.99 22.36 35.50
CA GLU A 122 56.07 21.05 36.16
C GLU A 122 54.79 20.22 35.94
N ASP A 123 53.63 20.88 35.96
CA ASP A 123 52.32 20.25 35.78
C ASP A 123 51.86 20.13 34.31
N HIS A 124 52.68 20.53 33.34
CA HIS A 124 52.33 20.62 31.91
C HIS A 124 51.03 21.41 31.61
N SER A 125 50.66 22.35 32.47
CA SER A 125 49.40 23.11 32.40
C SER A 125 49.60 24.57 31.97
N ALA A 126 50.85 24.97 31.72
CA ALA A 126 51.20 26.34 31.35
C ALA A 126 50.45 26.83 30.11
N SER A 127 49.77 27.96 30.26
CA SER A 127 49.02 28.62 29.18
C SER A 127 49.97 29.34 28.20
N GLU A 128 49.60 29.39 26.92
CA GLU A 128 50.29 30.16 25.87
C GLU A 128 50.47 31.64 26.24
N PHE A 129 49.53 32.19 27.01
CA PHE A 129 49.63 33.55 27.56
C PHE A 129 50.86 33.74 28.47
N LEU A 130 51.18 32.78 29.34
CA LEU A 130 52.33 32.89 30.23
C LEU A 130 53.65 32.86 29.46
N TYR A 131 53.73 32.03 28.42
CA TYR A 131 54.89 31.98 27.54
C TYR A 131 55.15 33.32 26.84
N ASP A 132 54.08 33.97 26.35
CA ASP A 132 54.16 35.30 25.75
C ASP A 132 54.61 36.38 26.76
N GLN A 133 54.05 36.37 27.97
CA GLN A 133 54.41 37.36 29.00
C GLN A 133 55.84 37.22 29.51
N VAL A 134 56.34 35.98 29.66
CA VAL A 134 57.74 35.74 30.00
C VAL A 134 58.64 36.13 28.83
N GLY A 135 58.21 35.85 27.59
CA GLY A 135 58.95 36.23 26.39
C GLY A 135 59.15 37.75 26.26
N LYS A 136 58.07 38.53 26.42
CA LYS A 136 58.12 40.01 26.47
C LYS A 136 59.16 40.57 27.43
N ARG A 137 59.37 39.89 28.56
CA ARG A 137 60.24 40.34 29.66
C ARG A 137 61.53 39.53 29.77
N LEU A 138 61.84 38.67 28.80
CA LEU A 138 62.97 37.74 28.83
C LEU A 138 64.31 38.45 29.06
N ASN A 139 64.49 39.64 28.46
CA ASN A 139 65.70 40.45 28.62
C ASN A 139 66.01 40.85 30.08
N LYS A 140 64.99 40.87 30.97
CA LYS A 140 65.15 41.09 32.41
C LYS A 140 65.39 39.79 33.17
N TYR A 141 64.88 38.67 32.66
CA TYR A 141 64.99 37.36 33.30
C TYR A 141 66.32 36.65 33.02
N PHE A 142 67.11 37.07 32.02
CA PHE A 142 68.45 36.51 31.81
C PHE A 142 69.39 36.64 33.02
N ASP A 143 69.17 37.68 33.84
CA ASP A 143 69.92 37.93 35.07
C ASP A 143 69.34 37.17 36.28
N ASP A 144 68.14 36.56 36.15
CA ASP A 144 67.49 35.77 37.19
C ASP A 144 67.93 34.31 37.13
N GLU A 145 68.42 33.77 38.26
CA GLU A 145 68.91 32.39 38.33
C GLU A 145 67.79 31.36 38.20
N ARG A 146 66.55 31.71 38.53
CA ARG A 146 65.38 30.82 38.41
C ARG A 146 65.09 30.40 36.97
N LEU A 147 65.58 31.18 36.00
CA LEU A 147 65.44 30.83 34.58
C LEU A 147 66.20 29.54 34.22
N LEU A 148 67.24 29.18 34.98
CA LEU A 148 68.02 27.95 34.79
C LEU A 148 67.25 26.69 35.23
N ASP A 149 66.30 26.84 36.15
CA ASP A 149 65.49 25.74 36.68
C ASP A 149 64.30 25.38 35.77
N LEU A 150 64.07 26.20 34.73
CA LEU A 150 62.96 25.99 33.81
C LEU A 150 63.20 24.76 32.91
N ASN A 151 62.15 23.98 32.67
CA ASN A 151 62.20 22.86 31.74
C ASN A 151 62.64 23.31 30.33
N VAL A 152 63.47 22.50 29.67
CA VAL A 152 64.01 22.71 28.32
C VAL A 152 62.94 23.09 27.31
N GLU A 153 61.78 22.42 27.32
CA GLU A 153 60.70 22.73 26.38
C GLU A 153 60.11 24.13 26.63
N ALA A 154 59.89 24.47 27.90
CA ALA A 154 59.34 25.76 28.27
C ALA A 154 60.33 26.89 27.96
N LEU A 155 61.61 26.68 28.28
CA LEU A 155 62.69 27.61 27.99
C LEU A 155 62.85 27.85 26.48
N PHE A 156 62.82 26.78 25.67
CA PHE A 156 62.89 26.88 24.22
C PHE A 156 61.71 27.66 23.63
N ARG A 157 60.48 27.40 24.10
CA ARG A 157 59.29 28.14 23.64
C ARG A 157 59.38 29.63 23.96
N VAL A 158 59.77 29.99 25.19
CA VAL A 158 59.94 31.39 25.60
C VAL A 158 60.97 32.10 24.70
N VAL A 159 62.10 31.46 24.43
CA VAL A 159 63.15 32.03 23.58
C VAL A 159 62.68 32.21 22.14
N VAL A 160 61.98 31.23 21.57
CA VAL A 160 61.44 31.33 20.20
C VAL A 160 60.42 32.45 20.09
N ILE A 161 59.51 32.59 21.05
CA ILE A 161 58.54 33.71 21.08
C ILE A 161 59.28 35.05 21.21
N SER A 162 60.29 35.10 22.07
CA SER A 162 61.08 36.32 22.27
C SER A 162 61.89 36.72 21.06
N ASP A 163 62.32 35.78 20.21
CA ASP A 163 63.09 36.06 18.99
C ASP A 163 62.20 36.39 17.78
N LEU A 164 60.98 35.84 17.74
CA LEU A 164 60.01 36.08 16.67
C LEU A 164 59.19 37.36 16.86
N ASP A 165 58.67 37.59 18.07
CA ASP A 165 57.68 38.62 18.35
C ASP A 165 58.26 39.82 19.11
N TYR A 166 59.46 39.69 19.69
CA TYR A 166 60.12 40.72 20.50
C TYR A 166 61.60 40.91 20.12
N ASP A 167 62.21 42.02 20.56
CA ASP A 167 63.64 42.25 20.35
C ASP A 167 64.45 41.61 21.50
N MET A 168 64.97 40.41 21.26
CA MET A 168 65.82 39.70 22.21
C MET A 168 67.27 40.24 22.20
N ASP A 169 67.81 40.54 23.39
CA ASP A 169 69.21 40.92 23.55
C ASP A 169 70.12 39.69 23.37
N GLN A 170 70.72 39.61 22.18
CA GLN A 170 71.59 38.52 21.76
C GLN A 170 72.86 38.38 22.62
N GLU A 171 73.34 39.45 23.26
CA GLU A 171 74.52 39.37 24.12
C GLU A 171 74.20 38.71 25.45
N LYS A 172 73.08 39.11 26.06
CA LYS A 172 72.57 38.49 27.29
C LYS A 172 72.16 37.05 27.04
N TYR A 173 71.49 36.77 25.93
CA TYR A 173 71.11 35.43 25.52
C TYR A 173 72.34 34.53 25.36
N ARG A 174 73.38 35.00 24.66
CA ARG A 174 74.66 34.29 24.53
C ARG A 174 75.28 33.96 25.90
N ASN A 175 75.36 34.94 26.79
CA ASN A 175 75.90 34.73 28.13
C ASN A 175 75.09 33.72 28.93
N PHE A 176 73.76 33.78 28.82
CA PHE A 176 72.85 32.82 29.43
C PHE A 176 73.05 31.41 28.88
N VAL A 177 73.11 31.22 27.56
CA VAL A 177 73.35 29.89 26.94
C VAL A 177 74.70 29.31 27.35
N PHE A 178 75.76 30.12 27.47
CA PHE A 178 77.04 29.64 28.00
C PHE A 178 77.02 29.34 29.50
N LYS A 179 76.20 30.06 30.30
CA LYS A 179 75.94 29.71 31.71
C LYS A 179 75.20 28.38 31.79
N LEU A 180 74.19 28.19 30.94
CA LEU A 180 73.39 26.98 30.85
C LEU A 180 74.22 25.79 30.36
N LEU A 181 75.12 25.99 29.39
CA LEU A 181 76.04 24.95 28.91
C LEU A 181 76.94 24.40 30.01
N LYS A 182 77.31 25.23 31.00
CA LYS A 182 78.07 24.79 32.19
C LYS A 182 77.20 24.11 33.25
N TYR A 183 75.92 24.47 33.33
CA TYR A 183 74.99 23.96 34.34
C TYR A 183 74.32 22.66 33.89
N ASN A 184 73.68 22.70 32.72
CA ASN A 184 73.02 21.56 32.08
C ASN A 184 73.18 21.65 30.55
N VAL A 185 74.10 20.85 30.02
CA VAL A 185 74.40 20.77 28.59
C VAL A 185 73.15 20.41 27.77
N TYR A 186 72.31 19.51 28.27
CA TYR A 186 71.12 19.03 27.56
C TYR A 186 70.07 20.12 27.36
N SER A 187 69.90 21.02 28.34
CA SER A 187 69.02 22.19 28.20
C SER A 187 69.58 23.23 27.23
N ALA A 188 70.90 23.31 27.10
CA ALA A 188 71.57 24.30 26.26
C ALA A 188 71.54 23.93 24.77
N VAL A 189 71.54 22.64 24.42
CA VAL A 189 71.62 22.18 23.02
C VAL A 189 70.54 22.78 22.11
N PRO A 190 69.24 22.73 22.44
CA PRO A 190 68.20 23.34 21.60
C PRO A 190 68.35 24.85 21.45
N LEU A 191 68.92 25.52 22.45
CA LEU A 191 69.10 26.96 22.51
C LEU A 191 70.32 27.45 21.71
N ILE A 192 71.37 26.62 21.62
CA ILE A 192 72.57 26.91 20.82
C ILE A 192 72.22 27.16 19.36
N LEU A 193 71.24 26.44 18.81
CA LEU A 193 70.80 26.60 17.43
C LEU A 193 70.12 27.96 17.15
N GLN A 194 69.66 28.65 18.20
CA GLN A 194 69.08 29.99 18.12
C GLN A 194 70.10 31.11 18.37
N LEU A 195 71.37 30.77 18.65
CA LEU A 195 72.41 31.78 18.78
C LEU A 195 72.78 32.36 17.41
N ASN A 196 73.04 33.66 17.38
CA ASN A 196 73.71 34.26 16.23
C ASN A 196 75.18 33.79 16.17
N LEU A 197 75.42 32.73 15.41
CA LEU A 197 76.73 32.08 15.27
C LEU A 197 77.82 33.02 14.73
N HIS A 198 77.45 34.09 14.01
CA HIS A 198 78.40 35.07 13.47
C HIS A 198 78.95 36.02 14.55
N ALA A 199 78.22 36.20 15.65
CA ALA A 199 78.59 37.05 16.78
C ALA A 199 79.36 36.30 17.89
N LEU A 200 79.69 35.02 17.67
CA LEU A 200 80.45 34.21 18.62
C LEU A 200 81.95 34.47 18.48
N THR A 201 82.64 34.58 19.61
CA THR A 201 84.10 34.64 19.61
C THR A 201 84.69 33.25 19.29
N HIS A 202 85.88 33.21 18.69
CA HIS A 202 86.56 31.96 18.37
C HIS A 202 86.69 30.96 19.56
N PRO A 203 87.00 31.38 20.80
CA PRO A 203 87.02 30.47 21.95
C PRO A 203 85.63 29.95 22.36
N GLN A 204 84.59 30.78 22.23
CA GLN A 204 83.21 30.39 22.50
C GLN A 204 82.71 29.35 21.48
N ASN A 205 83.03 29.57 20.21
CA ASN A 205 82.68 28.65 19.14
C ASN A 205 83.38 27.30 19.32
N ARG A 206 84.67 27.33 19.69
CA ARG A 206 85.45 26.13 20.01
C ARG A 206 84.85 25.34 21.17
N ASN A 207 84.38 26.01 22.23
CA ASN A 207 83.74 25.37 23.38
C ASN A 207 82.45 24.62 22.99
N ILE A 208 81.66 25.16 22.06
CA ILE A 208 80.47 24.48 21.52
C ILE A 208 80.88 23.24 20.71
N TYR A 209 81.86 23.35 19.82
CA TYR A 209 82.27 22.21 18.99
C TYR A 209 83.02 21.11 19.75
N GLU A 210 83.74 21.45 20.81
CA GLU A 210 84.50 20.48 21.61
C GLU A 210 83.63 19.71 22.62
N THR A 211 82.36 20.09 22.81
CA THR A 211 81.46 19.39 23.73
C THR A 211 80.77 18.21 23.01
N PRO A 212 81.10 16.95 23.35
CA PRO A 212 80.61 15.77 22.64
C PRO A 212 79.08 15.59 22.74
N GLU A 213 78.49 15.98 23.87
CA GLU A 213 77.05 15.85 24.14
C GLU A 213 76.20 16.72 23.18
N ILE A 214 76.78 17.80 22.65
CA ILE A 214 76.11 18.66 21.66
C ILE A 214 75.91 17.91 20.35
N HIS A 215 76.88 17.09 19.93
CA HIS A 215 76.82 16.35 18.67
C HIS A 215 75.79 15.22 18.72
N ASP A 216 75.76 14.46 19.82
CA ASP A 216 74.82 13.35 20.00
C ASP A 216 73.36 13.84 20.13
N GLN A 217 73.16 14.96 20.84
CA GLN A 217 71.81 15.49 21.05
C GLN A 217 71.28 16.33 19.90
N ASN A 218 72.12 17.06 19.16
CA ASN A 218 71.68 17.76 17.95
C ASN A 218 71.01 16.78 16.97
N MET A 219 71.59 15.59 16.81
CA MET A 219 71.03 14.58 15.93
C MET A 219 69.66 14.07 16.42
N THR A 220 69.52 13.88 17.74
CA THR A 220 68.24 13.52 18.36
C THR A 220 67.21 14.63 18.23
N TYR A 221 67.60 15.89 18.43
CA TYR A 221 66.75 17.07 18.28
C TYR A 221 66.22 17.23 16.85
N PHE A 222 67.07 17.10 15.83
CA PHE A 222 66.63 17.12 14.42
C PHE A 222 65.68 15.96 14.10
N LEU A 223 65.93 14.76 14.65
CA LEU A 223 65.01 13.63 14.52
C LEU A 223 63.66 13.91 15.20
N THR A 224 63.66 14.48 16.40
CA THR A 224 62.43 14.83 17.13
C THR A 224 61.65 15.93 16.40
N ILE A 225 62.31 16.95 15.86
CA ILE A 225 61.65 17.97 15.01
C ILE A 225 61.08 17.33 13.77
N ALA A 226 61.83 16.47 13.07
CA ALA A 226 61.34 15.80 11.88
C ALA A 226 60.12 14.92 12.20
N MET A 227 60.14 14.18 13.31
CA MET A 227 58.99 13.41 13.78
C MET A 227 57.81 14.30 14.20
N SER A 228 58.05 15.43 14.85
CA SER A 228 57.00 16.39 15.22
C SER A 228 56.38 17.05 13.99
N ALA A 229 57.19 17.46 13.02
CA ALA A 229 56.74 17.97 11.74
C ALA A 229 55.94 16.93 10.95
N LEU A 230 56.40 15.67 10.94
CA LEU A 230 55.69 14.56 10.32
C LEU A 230 54.35 14.29 11.01
N ARG A 231 54.32 14.30 12.35
CA ARG A 231 53.09 14.17 13.15
C ARG A 231 52.11 15.30 12.84
N ASN A 232 52.58 16.54 12.80
CA ASN A 232 51.76 17.71 12.46
C ASN A 232 51.23 17.65 11.03
N LYS A 233 52.03 17.15 10.08
CA LYS A 233 51.59 16.92 8.69
C LYS A 233 50.51 15.85 8.63
N SER A 234 50.73 14.70 9.29
CA SER A 234 49.75 13.61 9.38
C SER A 234 48.44 14.08 10.01
N GLU A 235 48.50 14.86 11.09
CA GLU A 235 47.30 15.41 11.73
C GLU A 235 46.55 16.40 10.81
N LYS A 236 47.26 17.27 10.08
CA LYS A 236 46.65 18.14 9.08
C LYS A 236 45.98 17.34 7.96
N GLU A 237 46.60 16.27 7.49
CA GLU A 237 46.03 15.36 6.49
C GLU A 237 44.78 14.65 7.03
N ARG A 238 44.85 14.12 8.25
CA ARG A 238 43.71 13.50 8.94
C ARG A 238 42.53 14.47 9.04
N VAL A 239 42.76 15.71 9.49
CA VAL A 239 41.72 16.74 9.58
C VAL A 239 41.14 17.07 8.20
N ARG A 240 41.97 17.13 7.15
CA ARG A 240 41.49 17.32 5.77
C ARG A 240 40.61 16.16 5.31
N PHE A 241 41.03 14.92 5.56
CA PHE A 241 40.23 13.73 5.23
C PHE A 241 38.89 13.72 5.96
N VAL A 242 38.89 14.01 7.27
CA VAL A 242 37.65 14.12 8.05
C VAL A 242 36.73 15.20 7.48
N LYS A 243 37.25 16.39 7.15
CA LYS A 243 36.46 17.45 6.51
C LYS A 243 35.92 17.04 5.13
N ALA A 244 36.69 16.32 4.33
CA ALA A 244 36.25 15.82 3.04
C ALA A 244 35.11 14.79 3.19
N ILE A 245 35.23 13.87 4.15
CA ILE A 245 34.19 12.89 4.48
C ILE A 245 32.93 13.61 4.98
N GLN A 246 33.07 14.60 5.88
CA GLN A 246 31.95 15.40 6.38
C GLN A 246 31.19 16.08 5.23
N LYS A 247 31.92 16.73 4.30
CA LYS A 247 31.33 17.35 3.10
C LYS A 247 30.64 16.32 2.21
N GLY A 248 31.20 15.12 2.05
CA GLY A 248 30.59 14.04 1.30
C GLY A 248 29.29 13.52 1.94
N ILE A 249 29.24 13.45 3.28
CA ILE A 249 28.01 13.12 4.01
C ILE A 249 26.96 14.21 3.81
N GLU A 250 27.35 15.48 3.94
CA GLU A 250 26.45 16.61 3.74
C GLU A 250 25.89 16.62 2.31
N SER A 251 26.73 16.42 1.29
CA SER A 251 26.28 16.35 -0.11
C SER A 251 25.31 15.20 -0.33
N LEU A 252 25.62 14.00 0.19
CA LEU A 252 24.73 12.84 0.12
C LEU A 252 23.40 13.08 0.83
N GLN A 253 23.40 13.76 1.98
CA GLN A 253 22.17 14.12 2.68
C GLN A 253 21.32 15.09 1.86
N THR A 254 21.92 16.10 1.23
CA THR A 254 21.19 16.98 0.30
C THR A 254 20.66 16.23 -0.91
N ASP A 255 21.44 15.33 -1.50
CA ASP A 255 21.00 14.53 -2.65
C ASP A 255 19.83 13.60 -2.28
N LEU A 256 19.90 12.94 -1.11
CA LEU A 256 18.80 12.13 -0.57
C LEU A 256 17.53 12.96 -0.33
N ARG A 257 17.67 14.17 0.21
CA ARG A 257 16.53 15.08 0.38
C ARG A 257 15.93 15.47 -0.97
N ASN A 258 16.79 15.80 -1.94
CA ASN A 258 16.36 16.17 -3.29
C ASN A 258 15.67 15.00 -4.01
N GLN A 259 16.18 13.77 -3.90
CA GLN A 259 15.52 12.57 -4.42
C GLN A 259 14.17 12.35 -3.75
N ARG A 260 14.09 12.39 -2.41
CA ARG A 260 12.80 12.26 -1.71
C ARG A 260 11.78 13.30 -2.15
N HIS A 261 12.21 14.54 -2.39
CA HIS A 261 11.33 15.58 -2.91
C HIS A 261 10.87 15.29 -4.34
N LYS A 262 11.75 14.82 -5.22
CA LYS A 262 11.40 14.40 -6.58
C LYS A 262 10.42 13.23 -6.57
N ASP A 263 10.73 12.17 -5.81
CA ASP A 263 9.86 10.99 -5.70
C ASP A 263 8.48 11.35 -5.14
N ALA A 264 8.43 12.21 -4.11
CA ALA A 264 7.16 12.70 -3.57
C ALA A 264 6.39 13.56 -4.58
N HIS A 265 7.09 14.36 -5.39
CA HIS A 265 6.47 15.16 -6.43
C HIS A 265 5.92 14.30 -7.56
N ASP A 266 6.70 13.33 -8.05
CA ASP A 266 6.30 12.39 -9.09
C ASP A 266 5.11 11.53 -8.65
N LEU A 267 5.12 11.07 -7.39
CA LEU A 267 4.00 10.32 -6.81
C LEU A 267 2.74 11.19 -6.68
N HIS A 268 2.89 12.44 -6.24
CA HIS A 268 1.78 13.40 -6.18
C HIS A 268 1.20 13.69 -7.57
N ASP A 269 2.05 13.85 -8.59
CA ASP A 269 1.62 14.09 -9.95
C ASP A 269 0.94 12.87 -10.58
N ASP A 270 1.42 11.66 -10.33
CA ASP A 270 0.75 10.42 -10.73
C ASP A 270 -0.62 10.30 -10.04
N HIS A 271 -0.68 10.56 -8.73
CA HIS A 271 -1.95 10.58 -7.98
C HIS A 271 -2.91 11.63 -8.54
N LYS A 272 -2.41 12.84 -8.87
CA LYS A 272 -3.22 13.90 -9.48
C LYS A 272 -3.76 13.48 -10.84
N LYS A 273 -2.93 12.87 -11.70
CA LYS A 273 -3.35 12.33 -13.00
C LYS A 273 -4.43 11.27 -12.84
N ARG A 274 -4.24 10.30 -11.93
CA ARG A 274 -5.26 9.27 -11.62
C ARG A 274 -6.54 9.89 -11.11
N LEU A 275 -6.46 10.89 -10.24
CA LEU A 275 -7.62 11.55 -9.67
C LEU A 275 -8.37 12.39 -10.72
N THR A 276 -7.66 13.04 -11.64
CA THR A 276 -8.28 13.70 -12.79
C THR A 276 -8.97 12.70 -13.71
N HIS A 277 -8.34 11.56 -13.98
CA HIS A 277 -8.93 10.50 -14.80
C HIS A 277 -10.18 9.90 -14.15
N LEU A 278 -10.14 9.62 -12.84
CA LEU A 278 -11.32 9.15 -12.11
C LEU A 278 -12.45 10.19 -12.12
N LYS A 279 -12.12 11.49 -12.02
CA LYS A 279 -13.12 12.56 -12.15
C LYS A 279 -13.74 12.61 -13.55
N THR A 280 -12.97 12.42 -14.61
CA THR A 280 -13.51 12.39 -15.98
C THR A 280 -14.41 11.18 -16.18
N VAL A 281 -13.98 9.99 -15.72
CA VAL A 281 -14.81 8.77 -15.78
C VAL A 281 -16.09 8.93 -14.96
N ALA A 282 -16.02 9.50 -13.76
CA ALA A 282 -17.21 9.76 -12.94
C ALA A 282 -18.17 10.76 -13.61
N ALA A 283 -17.65 11.77 -14.30
CA ALA A 283 -18.46 12.71 -15.07
C ALA A 283 -19.14 12.04 -16.28
N GLU A 284 -18.42 11.17 -17.01
CA GLU A 284 -18.98 10.37 -18.10
C GLU A 284 -20.07 9.42 -17.60
N GLN A 285 -19.82 8.69 -16.50
CA GLN A 285 -20.81 7.81 -15.89
C GLN A 285 -22.05 8.58 -15.42
N LYS A 286 -21.87 9.78 -14.85
CA LYS A 286 -23.00 10.64 -14.49
C LYS A 286 -23.81 11.05 -15.71
N ARG A 287 -23.14 11.42 -16.81
CA ARG A 287 -23.81 11.76 -18.07
C ARG A 287 -24.60 10.58 -18.64
N GLN A 288 -24.01 9.39 -18.64
CA GLN A 288 -24.69 8.16 -19.07
C GLN A 288 -25.90 7.83 -18.19
N LEU A 289 -25.78 8.01 -16.87
CA LEU A 289 -26.92 7.83 -15.97
C LEU A 289 -28.04 8.82 -16.23
N ASP A 290 -27.70 10.08 -16.52
CA ASP A 290 -28.69 11.11 -16.85
C ASP A 290 -29.36 10.81 -18.21
N GLU A 291 -28.61 10.39 -19.24
CA GLU A 291 -29.15 9.92 -20.52
C GLU A 291 -30.09 8.71 -20.35
N ILE A 292 -29.72 7.72 -19.52
CA ILE A 292 -30.57 6.55 -19.22
C ILE A 292 -31.84 6.97 -18.47
N LYS A 293 -31.74 7.92 -17.53
CA LYS A 293 -32.90 8.44 -16.81
C LYS A 293 -33.86 9.17 -17.75
N GLU A 294 -33.36 10.04 -18.61
CA GLU A 294 -34.17 10.75 -19.62
C GLU A 294 -34.87 9.74 -20.54
N TYR A 295 -34.12 8.76 -21.07
CA TYR A 295 -34.70 7.70 -21.90
C TYR A 295 -35.78 6.91 -21.16
N ARG A 296 -35.58 6.58 -19.88
CA ARG A 296 -36.59 5.89 -19.05
C ARG A 296 -37.82 6.75 -18.85
N GLU A 297 -37.66 8.05 -18.58
CA GLU A 297 -38.78 8.98 -18.43
C GLU A 297 -39.57 9.13 -19.74
N GLU A 298 -38.90 9.22 -20.88
CA GLU A 298 -39.55 9.22 -22.20
C GLU A 298 -40.29 7.91 -22.50
N GLN A 299 -39.71 6.76 -22.14
CA GLN A 299 -40.37 5.47 -22.29
C GLN A 299 -41.59 5.34 -21.38
N MET A 300 -41.52 5.82 -20.13
CA MET A 300 -42.70 5.86 -19.26
C MET A 300 -43.79 6.76 -19.83
N LYS A 301 -43.45 7.96 -20.32
CA LYS A 301 -44.44 8.84 -20.97
C LYS A 301 -45.10 8.18 -22.17
N ARG A 302 -44.32 7.54 -23.05
CA ARG A 302 -44.85 6.80 -24.20
C ARG A 302 -45.76 5.65 -23.76
N HIS A 303 -45.35 4.88 -22.76
CA HIS A 303 -46.16 3.80 -22.22
C HIS A 303 -47.47 4.32 -21.60
N ASP A 304 -47.43 5.44 -20.87
CA ASP A 304 -48.63 6.07 -20.30
C ASP A 304 -49.57 6.58 -21.40
N GLU A 305 -49.04 7.18 -22.46
CA GLU A 305 -49.80 7.59 -23.64
C GLU A 305 -50.43 6.38 -24.37
N GLU A 306 -49.67 5.30 -24.56
CA GLU A 306 -50.17 4.05 -25.13
C GLU A 306 -51.26 3.43 -24.24
N CYS A 307 -51.05 3.35 -22.92
CA CYS A 307 -52.07 2.89 -21.98
C CYS A 307 -53.33 3.75 -22.07
N LEU A 308 -53.21 5.08 -22.10
CA LEU A 308 -54.36 5.98 -22.28
C LEU A 308 -55.08 5.71 -23.61
N ASN A 309 -54.35 5.52 -24.70
CA ASN A 309 -54.91 5.21 -26.02
C ASN A 309 -55.57 3.82 -26.05
N PHE A 310 -54.97 2.81 -25.43
CA PHE A 310 -55.56 1.48 -25.25
C PHE A 310 -56.84 1.54 -24.41
N THR A 311 -56.84 2.32 -23.33
CA THR A 311 -58.01 2.48 -22.46
C THR A 311 -59.15 3.14 -23.23
N LYS A 312 -58.87 4.23 -23.96
CA LYS A 312 -59.85 4.89 -24.85
C LYS A 312 -60.39 3.93 -25.91
N SER A 313 -59.51 3.22 -26.61
CA SER A 313 -59.90 2.26 -27.65
C SER A 313 -60.72 1.10 -27.08
N ALA A 314 -60.36 0.60 -25.89
CA ALA A 314 -61.11 -0.45 -25.20
C ALA A 314 -62.50 0.04 -24.76
N ASP A 315 -62.62 1.28 -24.30
CA ASP A 315 -63.89 1.89 -23.94
C ASP A 315 -64.77 2.16 -25.18
N GLU A 316 -64.19 2.64 -26.29
CA GLU A 316 -64.89 2.76 -27.58
C GLU A 316 -65.37 1.40 -28.09
N LEU A 317 -64.54 0.35 -28.02
CA LEU A 317 -64.93 -1.02 -28.37
C LEU A 317 -66.05 -1.53 -27.45
N ARG A 318 -65.99 -1.27 -26.14
CA ARG A 318 -67.07 -1.61 -25.21
C ARG A 318 -68.36 -0.89 -25.59
N GLU A 319 -68.31 0.40 -25.91
CA GLU A 319 -69.48 1.14 -26.37
C GLU A 319 -70.06 0.55 -27.66
N MET A 320 -69.22 0.26 -28.66
CA MET A 320 -69.66 -0.39 -29.90
C MET A 320 -70.28 -1.76 -29.63
N MET A 321 -69.67 -2.58 -28.78
CA MET A 321 -70.21 -3.87 -28.37
C MET A 321 -71.56 -3.72 -27.67
N THR A 322 -71.75 -2.72 -26.82
CA THR A 322 -73.04 -2.45 -26.18
C THR A 322 -74.10 -1.99 -27.19
N LYS A 323 -73.73 -1.16 -28.18
CA LYS A 323 -74.61 -0.75 -29.28
C LYS A 323 -75.01 -1.95 -30.14
N GLN A 324 -74.05 -2.76 -30.59
CA GLN A 324 -74.31 -3.97 -31.35
C GLN A 324 -75.17 -4.97 -30.58
N LYS A 325 -74.93 -5.16 -29.27
CA LYS A 325 -75.77 -6.00 -28.42
C LYS A 325 -77.21 -5.48 -28.32
N ARG A 326 -77.40 -4.16 -28.25
CA ARG A 326 -78.74 -3.54 -28.28
C ARG A 326 -79.42 -3.77 -29.63
N ASP A 327 -78.71 -3.55 -30.73
CA ASP A 327 -79.25 -3.76 -32.09
C ASP A 327 -79.60 -5.21 -32.36
N LEU A 328 -78.74 -6.14 -31.92
CA LEU A 328 -78.96 -7.58 -32.08
C LEU A 328 -80.16 -8.04 -31.23
N ASN A 329 -80.30 -7.54 -30.00
CA ASN A 329 -81.50 -7.78 -29.19
C ASN A 329 -82.77 -7.18 -29.83
N ALA A 330 -82.68 -6.00 -30.43
CA ALA A 330 -83.80 -5.40 -31.16
C ALA A 330 -84.19 -6.24 -32.38
N ARG A 331 -83.20 -6.74 -33.13
CA ARG A 331 -83.41 -7.66 -34.26
C ARG A 331 -84.02 -8.99 -33.82
N ILE A 332 -83.56 -9.58 -32.71
CA ILE A 332 -84.15 -10.81 -32.15
C ILE A 332 -85.63 -10.57 -31.85
N LYS A 333 -85.98 -9.48 -31.16
CA LYS A 333 -87.37 -9.13 -30.86
C LYS A 333 -88.21 -8.93 -32.13
N ALA A 334 -87.67 -8.26 -33.15
CA ALA A 334 -88.36 -8.07 -34.43
C ALA A 334 -88.55 -9.39 -35.19
N MET A 335 -87.54 -10.27 -35.18
CA MET A 335 -87.62 -11.60 -35.79
C MET A 335 -88.65 -12.49 -35.08
N GLU A 336 -88.75 -12.38 -33.76
CA GLU A 336 -89.72 -13.12 -32.95
C GLU A 336 -91.16 -12.63 -33.19
N GLN A 337 -91.34 -11.32 -33.35
CA GLN A 337 -92.61 -10.74 -33.81
C GLN A 337 -92.99 -11.24 -35.21
N LEU A 338 -92.05 -11.19 -36.16
CA LEU A 338 -92.28 -11.65 -37.53
C LEU A 338 -92.55 -13.16 -37.60
N LYS A 339 -91.87 -13.96 -36.77
CA LYS A 339 -92.13 -15.40 -36.63
C LYS A 339 -93.55 -15.67 -36.14
N ASN A 340 -94.06 -14.87 -35.19
CA ASN A 340 -95.43 -15.00 -34.70
C ASN A 340 -96.44 -14.56 -35.77
N GLU A 341 -96.19 -13.47 -36.50
CA GLU A 341 -97.04 -13.02 -37.61
C GLU A 341 -97.11 -14.05 -38.74
N VAL A 342 -95.98 -14.62 -39.15
CA VAL A 342 -95.91 -15.69 -40.17
C VAL A 342 -96.65 -16.94 -39.69
N LYS A 343 -96.55 -17.30 -38.41
CA LYS A 343 -97.27 -18.44 -37.85
C LYS A 343 -98.79 -18.22 -37.90
N ASP A 344 -99.26 -17.03 -37.55
CA ASP A 344 -100.68 -16.67 -37.61
C ASP A 344 -101.23 -16.58 -39.06
N GLU A 345 -100.37 -16.28 -40.03
CA GLU A 345 -100.72 -16.23 -41.45
C GLU A 345 -100.73 -17.63 -42.10
N ILE A 346 -99.82 -18.53 -41.68
CA ILE A 346 -99.82 -19.94 -42.08
C ILE A 346 -101.09 -20.66 -41.56
N ASP A 347 -101.48 -20.44 -40.29
CA ASP A 347 -102.68 -21.06 -39.73
C ASP A 347 -103.97 -20.59 -40.43
N ARG A 348 -104.03 -19.33 -40.86
CA ARG A 348 -105.15 -18.79 -41.66
C ARG A 348 -105.19 -19.39 -43.08
N ASN A 349 -104.04 -19.53 -43.73
CA ASN A 349 -103.97 -20.08 -45.10
C ASN A 349 -104.19 -21.60 -45.16
N LEU A 350 -103.78 -22.36 -44.14
CA LEU A 350 -104.01 -23.81 -44.05
C LEU A 350 -105.50 -24.18 -43.98
N HIS A 351 -106.32 -23.39 -43.29
CA HIS A 351 -107.78 -23.61 -43.25
C HIS A 351 -108.45 -23.37 -44.61
N GLY A 352 -107.97 -22.38 -45.39
CA GLY A 352 -108.46 -22.12 -46.74
C GLY A 352 -108.04 -23.19 -47.76
N LEU A 353 -106.81 -23.70 -47.67
CA LEU A 353 -106.28 -24.73 -48.57
C LEU A 353 -106.94 -26.10 -48.32
N ARG A 354 -107.17 -26.46 -47.05
CA ARG A 354 -107.75 -27.76 -46.66
C ARG A 354 -109.16 -27.97 -47.23
N ASN A 355 -109.96 -26.91 -47.33
CA ASN A 355 -111.31 -26.98 -47.89
C ASN A 355 -111.34 -27.02 -49.43
N LYS A 356 -110.33 -26.44 -50.11
CA LYS A 356 -110.19 -26.57 -51.58
C LYS A 356 -109.69 -27.96 -51.99
N ILE A 357 -108.67 -28.47 -51.30
CA ILE A 357 -108.08 -29.79 -51.59
C ILE A 357 -109.10 -30.92 -51.40
N ALA A 358 -109.99 -30.84 -50.40
CA ALA A 358 -111.04 -31.84 -50.20
C ALA A 358 -112.08 -31.88 -51.33
N LYS A 359 -112.28 -30.77 -52.06
CA LYS A 359 -113.21 -30.69 -53.19
C LYS A 359 -112.54 -31.21 -54.47
N ASP A 360 -111.30 -30.82 -54.71
CA ASP A 360 -110.53 -31.23 -55.90
C ASP A 360 -110.15 -32.74 -55.86
N LEU A 361 -109.90 -33.32 -54.69
CA LEU A 361 -109.66 -34.78 -54.52
C LEU A 361 -110.87 -35.63 -54.89
N LYS A 362 -112.10 -35.12 -54.69
CA LYS A 362 -113.34 -35.87 -54.96
C LYS A 362 -113.68 -35.93 -56.45
N ASP A 363 -113.25 -34.91 -57.20
CA ASP A 363 -113.44 -34.84 -58.66
C ASP A 363 -112.29 -35.55 -59.41
N ALA A 364 -111.06 -35.52 -58.88
CA ALA A 364 -109.93 -36.27 -59.45
C ALA A 364 -110.05 -37.80 -59.29
N ALA A 365 -110.68 -38.29 -58.21
CA ALA A 365 -110.89 -39.72 -57.97
C ALA A 365 -111.76 -40.40 -59.06
N LYS A 366 -112.76 -39.70 -59.60
CA LYS A 366 -113.65 -40.25 -60.65
C LYS A 366 -113.00 -40.32 -62.04
N GLU A 367 -111.96 -39.52 -62.27
CA GLU A 367 -111.20 -39.49 -63.54
C GLU A 367 -110.02 -40.48 -63.51
N ALA A 368 -109.45 -40.74 -62.32
CA ALA A 368 -108.35 -41.68 -62.11
C ALA A 368 -108.77 -43.16 -62.28
N ASP A 369 -109.97 -43.54 -61.83
CA ASP A 369 -110.48 -44.92 -61.97
C ASP A 369 -110.64 -45.37 -63.43
N LYS A 370 -110.91 -44.44 -64.36
CA LYS A 370 -111.00 -44.74 -65.80
C LYS A 370 -109.65 -44.85 -66.51
N ARG A 371 -108.61 -44.18 -65.99
CA ARG A 371 -107.23 -44.25 -66.52
C ARG A 371 -106.42 -45.43 -65.97
N HIS A 372 -106.72 -45.88 -64.75
CA HIS A 372 -106.06 -47.05 -64.14
C HIS A 372 -106.39 -48.39 -64.81
N ALA A 373 -107.57 -48.53 -65.42
CA ALA A 373 -107.94 -49.76 -66.15
C ALA A 373 -107.11 -49.96 -67.44
N THR A 374 -106.76 -48.88 -68.16
CA THR A 374 -106.06 -48.95 -69.46
C THR A 374 -104.53 -49.05 -69.33
N ILE A 375 -103.96 -48.57 -68.22
CA ILE A 375 -102.52 -48.64 -67.93
C ILE A 375 -102.13 -50.00 -67.33
N ASN A 376 -103.04 -50.66 -66.59
CA ASN A 376 -102.81 -51.98 -66.00
C ASN A 376 -102.80 -53.15 -67.01
N GLU A 377 -103.33 -52.98 -68.22
CA GLU A 377 -103.23 -53.97 -69.30
C GLU A 377 -101.93 -53.84 -70.12
N ALA A 378 -101.33 -52.64 -70.20
CA ALA A 378 -100.09 -52.39 -70.94
C ALA A 378 -98.79 -52.61 -70.13
N LEU A 379 -98.90 -52.74 -68.80
CA LEU A 379 -97.75 -52.97 -67.89
C LEU A 379 -97.68 -54.39 -67.31
N LYS A 380 -98.64 -55.28 -67.58
CA LYS A 380 -98.64 -56.66 -67.07
C LYS A 380 -97.63 -57.58 -67.77
N GLU A 381 -97.45 -57.47 -69.09
CA GLU A 381 -96.50 -58.34 -69.82
C GLU A 381 -95.00 -58.11 -69.47
N PRO A 382 -94.50 -56.86 -69.33
CA PRO A 382 -93.09 -56.65 -69.00
C PRO A 382 -92.76 -56.89 -67.51
N PHE A 383 -93.75 -56.75 -66.63
CA PHE A 383 -93.54 -56.83 -65.17
C PHE A 383 -93.54 -58.27 -64.66
N ASP A 384 -94.39 -59.15 -65.21
CA ASP A 384 -94.37 -60.58 -64.88
C ASP A 384 -93.06 -61.26 -65.37
N GLY A 385 -92.51 -60.83 -66.51
CA GLY A 385 -91.21 -61.29 -67.01
C GLY A 385 -90.02 -60.81 -66.18
N LEU A 386 -90.06 -59.60 -65.64
CA LEU A 386 -89.01 -59.10 -64.74
C LEU A 386 -89.07 -59.72 -63.35
N GLN A 387 -90.28 -59.97 -62.83
CA GLN A 387 -90.47 -60.59 -61.53
C GLN A 387 -90.06 -62.07 -61.53
N ALA A 388 -90.35 -62.81 -62.60
CA ALA A 388 -89.85 -64.17 -62.79
C ALA A 388 -88.32 -64.23 -62.85
N ASN A 389 -87.67 -63.30 -63.58
CA ASN A 389 -86.21 -63.24 -63.66
C ASN A 389 -85.55 -62.86 -62.32
N VAL A 390 -86.18 -61.99 -61.51
CA VAL A 390 -85.67 -61.62 -60.18
C VAL A 390 -85.81 -62.77 -59.20
N ASP A 391 -86.90 -63.54 -59.25
CA ASP A 391 -87.10 -64.69 -58.37
C ASP A 391 -86.22 -65.89 -58.78
N GLU A 392 -85.91 -66.05 -60.07
CA GLU A 392 -84.94 -67.04 -60.55
C GLU A 392 -83.49 -66.66 -60.20
N ALA A 393 -83.14 -65.37 -60.32
CA ALA A 393 -81.83 -64.86 -59.90
C ALA A 393 -81.61 -64.98 -58.38
N LYS A 394 -82.65 -64.76 -57.56
CA LYS A 394 -82.56 -64.97 -56.10
C LYS A 394 -82.32 -66.43 -55.76
N LYS A 395 -83.04 -67.38 -56.39
CA LYS A 395 -82.81 -68.81 -56.16
C LYS A 395 -81.40 -69.25 -56.57
N LEU A 396 -80.89 -68.73 -57.69
CA LEU A 396 -79.50 -69.01 -58.12
C LEU A 396 -78.46 -68.43 -57.16
N ILE A 397 -78.69 -67.24 -56.60
CA ILE A 397 -77.80 -66.64 -55.60
C ILE A 397 -77.83 -67.46 -54.31
N ASP A 398 -79.02 -67.83 -53.82
CA ASP A 398 -79.15 -68.64 -52.59
C ASP A 398 -78.51 -70.04 -52.76
N ASP A 399 -78.66 -70.68 -53.92
CA ASP A 399 -78.02 -71.98 -54.23
C ASP A 399 -76.47 -71.86 -54.35
N LEU A 400 -75.97 -70.77 -54.94
CA LEU A 400 -74.53 -70.50 -55.02
C LEU A 400 -73.93 -70.19 -53.64
N GLU A 401 -74.64 -69.45 -52.80
CA GLU A 401 -74.19 -69.12 -51.46
C GLU A 401 -74.15 -70.37 -50.56
N ALA A 402 -75.11 -71.30 -50.73
CA ALA A 402 -75.06 -72.62 -50.09
C ALA A 402 -73.87 -73.47 -50.56
N GLN A 403 -73.62 -73.56 -51.87
CA GLN A 403 -72.49 -74.34 -52.41
C GLN A 403 -71.12 -73.79 -52.00
N VAL A 404 -70.98 -72.46 -51.93
CA VAL A 404 -69.74 -71.82 -51.48
C VAL A 404 -69.51 -72.09 -50.01
N ASN A 405 -70.53 -71.98 -49.16
CA ASN A 405 -70.40 -72.27 -47.73
C ASN A 405 -70.07 -73.76 -47.47
N ASP A 406 -70.68 -74.69 -48.21
CA ASP A 406 -70.35 -76.12 -48.12
C ASP A 406 -68.90 -76.40 -48.54
N SER A 407 -68.43 -75.78 -49.63
CA SER A 407 -67.04 -75.94 -50.09
C SER A 407 -66.01 -75.35 -49.12
N VAL A 408 -66.33 -74.22 -48.47
CA VAL A 408 -65.49 -73.60 -47.45
C VAL A 408 -65.39 -74.48 -46.20
N ASN A 409 -66.51 -75.09 -45.78
CA ASN A 409 -66.52 -76.00 -44.62
C ASN A 409 -65.77 -77.30 -44.93
N ASP A 410 -65.98 -77.91 -46.11
CA ASP A 410 -65.24 -79.12 -46.54
C ASP A 410 -63.72 -78.87 -46.66
N ALA A 411 -63.31 -77.69 -47.11
CA ALA A 411 -61.89 -77.30 -47.16
C ALA A 411 -61.28 -77.18 -45.75
N LYS A 412 -61.99 -76.60 -44.78
CA LYS A 412 -61.54 -76.50 -43.38
C LYS A 412 -61.45 -77.86 -42.70
N ASP A 413 -62.42 -78.74 -42.94
CA ASP A 413 -62.40 -80.10 -42.40
C ASP A 413 -61.21 -80.89 -42.96
N LYS A 414 -60.95 -80.79 -44.27
CA LYS A 414 -59.78 -81.42 -44.90
C LYS A 414 -58.45 -80.86 -44.40
N GLN A 415 -58.35 -79.55 -44.18
CA GLN A 415 -57.17 -78.92 -43.58
C GLN A 415 -56.91 -79.45 -42.16
N THR A 416 -57.97 -79.57 -41.35
CA THR A 416 -57.88 -80.10 -39.98
C THR A 416 -57.47 -81.57 -39.97
N VAL A 417 -58.03 -82.39 -40.86
CA VAL A 417 -57.64 -83.81 -41.04
C VAL A 417 -56.18 -83.93 -41.50
N LEU A 418 -55.76 -83.11 -42.47
CA LEU A 418 -54.39 -83.12 -42.97
C LEU A 418 -53.40 -82.70 -41.88
N ALA A 419 -53.67 -81.61 -41.16
CA ALA A 419 -52.83 -81.15 -40.04
C ALA A 419 -52.70 -82.22 -38.94
N THR A 420 -53.82 -82.87 -38.60
CA THR A 420 -53.84 -83.97 -37.63
C THR A 420 -53.04 -85.18 -38.12
N LYS A 421 -53.19 -85.55 -39.40
CA LYS A 421 -52.48 -86.68 -40.01
C LYS A 421 -50.98 -86.40 -40.12
N MET A 422 -50.58 -85.20 -40.53
CA MET A 422 -49.19 -84.77 -40.56
C MET A 422 -48.57 -84.81 -39.17
N MET A 423 -49.23 -84.26 -38.15
CA MET A 423 -48.78 -84.37 -36.75
C MET A 423 -48.59 -85.85 -36.35
N ARG A 424 -49.56 -86.70 -36.67
CA ARG A 424 -49.54 -88.12 -36.29
C ARG A 424 -48.46 -88.92 -37.03
N ASP A 425 -48.25 -88.68 -38.32
CA ASP A 425 -47.22 -89.37 -39.11
C ASP A 425 -45.81 -88.90 -38.74
N PHE A 426 -45.64 -87.61 -38.44
CA PHE A 426 -44.38 -87.07 -37.90
C PHE A 426 -44.04 -87.72 -36.55
N MET A 427 -45.02 -87.87 -35.67
CA MET A 427 -44.83 -88.55 -34.38
C MET A 427 -44.71 -90.07 -34.48
N ARG A 428 -45.19 -90.71 -35.55
CA ARG A 428 -45.09 -92.16 -35.76
C ARG A 428 -43.65 -92.60 -36.03
N LEU A 429 -42.85 -91.76 -36.70
CA LEU A 429 -41.43 -92.03 -36.97
C LEU A 429 -40.52 -91.71 -35.77
N ASP A 430 -41.00 -90.93 -34.81
CA ASP A 430 -40.23 -90.43 -33.66
C ASP A 430 -40.57 -91.19 -32.36
N GLY A 431 -40.90 -92.49 -32.48
CA GLY A 431 -41.34 -93.34 -31.37
C GLY A 431 -40.30 -93.58 -30.27
N PHE A 432 -39.09 -93.02 -30.39
CA PHE A 432 -37.99 -93.21 -29.45
C PHE A 432 -37.61 -91.98 -28.62
N VAL A 433 -38.23 -90.80 -28.83
CA VAL A 433 -37.78 -89.57 -28.15
C VAL A 433 -38.94 -88.71 -27.59
N ARG A 434 -39.12 -88.80 -26.26
CA ARG A 434 -39.58 -87.78 -25.28
C ARG A 434 -41.03 -87.22 -25.36
N ARG A 435 -41.77 -87.43 -24.26
CA ARG A 435 -42.91 -86.64 -23.70
C ARG A 435 -43.98 -86.15 -24.71
N THR A 436 -44.95 -87.02 -25.01
CA THR A 436 -46.14 -86.76 -25.85
C THR A 436 -47.24 -85.87 -25.24
N GLY A 437 -47.07 -85.38 -24.00
CA GLY A 437 -48.12 -84.68 -23.25
C GLY A 437 -48.51 -83.28 -23.75
N LYS A 438 -47.71 -82.67 -24.64
CA LYS A 438 -47.93 -81.28 -25.13
C LYS A 438 -48.15 -81.19 -26.65
N ARG A 439 -48.43 -82.30 -27.34
CA ARG A 439 -48.50 -82.37 -28.82
C ARG A 439 -49.48 -81.40 -29.48
N PHE A 440 -50.56 -81.01 -28.80
CA PHE A 440 -51.56 -80.09 -29.35
C PHE A 440 -51.28 -78.62 -29.04
N GLN A 441 -50.32 -78.30 -28.15
CA GLN A 441 -49.93 -76.91 -27.87
C GLN A 441 -49.26 -76.25 -29.07
N LEU A 442 -48.74 -77.03 -30.03
CA LEU A 442 -48.16 -76.49 -31.27
C LEU A 442 -49.18 -75.65 -32.07
N PHE A 443 -50.47 -76.02 -32.03
CA PHE A 443 -51.56 -75.30 -32.70
C PHE A 443 -52.09 -74.11 -31.88
N SER A 444 -51.58 -73.91 -30.66
CA SER A 444 -51.82 -72.71 -29.86
C SER A 444 -50.69 -71.70 -30.03
N ASP A 445 -49.45 -72.19 -30.08
CA ASP A 445 -48.24 -71.35 -30.13
C ASP A 445 -47.88 -70.92 -31.57
N MET A 446 -48.30 -71.68 -32.57
CA MET A 446 -48.18 -71.35 -33.99
C MET A 446 -49.54 -71.43 -34.68
N ASP A 447 -49.90 -70.38 -35.42
CA ASP A 447 -51.12 -70.35 -36.23
C ASP A 447 -50.94 -71.19 -37.50
N VAL A 448 -51.13 -72.51 -37.35
CA VAL A 448 -51.10 -73.46 -38.46
C VAL A 448 -52.51 -73.55 -39.04
N TRP A 449 -52.75 -72.81 -40.12
CA TRP A 449 -54.00 -72.82 -40.89
C TRP A 449 -55.29 -72.46 -40.11
N GLY A 450 -55.18 -71.70 -39.01
CA GLY A 450 -56.34 -71.28 -38.22
C GLY A 450 -57.05 -72.40 -37.46
N VAL A 451 -56.43 -73.59 -37.36
CA VAL A 451 -57.02 -74.78 -36.74
C VAL A 451 -56.81 -74.75 -35.23
N LYS A 452 -57.87 -74.98 -34.46
CA LYS A 452 -57.77 -74.96 -32.99
C LYS A 452 -57.27 -76.29 -32.43
N PRO A 453 -56.56 -76.28 -31.29
CA PRO A 453 -56.09 -77.50 -30.62
C PRO A 453 -57.20 -78.52 -30.31
N GLU A 454 -58.41 -78.01 -30.04
CA GLU A 454 -59.60 -78.81 -29.72
C GLU A 454 -60.10 -79.58 -30.95
N GLU A 455 -60.14 -78.93 -32.12
CA GLU A 455 -60.57 -79.52 -33.40
C GLU A 455 -59.61 -80.63 -33.84
N VAL A 456 -58.29 -80.41 -33.72
CA VAL A 456 -57.25 -81.43 -34.01
C VAL A 456 -57.41 -82.64 -33.09
N LYS A 457 -57.77 -82.44 -31.82
CA LYS A 457 -57.94 -83.52 -30.84
C LYS A 457 -59.16 -84.39 -31.14
N GLU A 458 -60.27 -83.77 -31.55
CA GLU A 458 -61.47 -84.49 -31.98
C GLU A 458 -61.21 -85.28 -33.26
N VAL A 459 -60.56 -84.66 -34.24
CA VAL A 459 -60.20 -85.32 -35.50
C VAL A 459 -59.19 -86.44 -35.28
N GLU A 460 -58.27 -86.35 -34.30
CA GLU A 460 -57.37 -87.45 -33.96
C GLU A 460 -58.16 -88.67 -33.44
N THR A 461 -59.18 -88.45 -32.61
CA THR A 461 -60.07 -89.55 -32.18
C THR A 461 -60.90 -90.13 -33.31
N TYR A 462 -61.34 -89.30 -34.26
CA TYR A 462 -62.06 -89.75 -35.45
C TYR A 462 -61.14 -90.55 -36.40
N LEU A 463 -59.96 -90.04 -36.73
CA LEU A 463 -58.92 -90.75 -37.49
C LEU A 463 -58.52 -92.07 -36.83
N GLY A 464 -58.45 -92.11 -35.50
CA GLY A 464 -58.20 -93.34 -34.76
C GLY A 464 -59.32 -94.37 -34.91
N LYS A 465 -60.59 -93.94 -34.95
CA LYS A 465 -61.74 -94.82 -35.25
C LYS A 465 -61.75 -95.25 -36.71
N LEU A 466 -61.45 -94.34 -37.63
CA LEU A 466 -61.44 -94.59 -39.06
C LEU A 466 -60.32 -95.53 -39.48
N GLU A 467 -59.11 -95.37 -38.92
CA GLU A 467 -58.01 -96.33 -39.09
C GLU A 467 -58.37 -97.71 -38.53
N ARG A 468 -59.02 -97.79 -37.34
CA ARG A 468 -59.53 -99.06 -36.82
C ARG A 468 -60.60 -99.70 -37.71
N SER A 469 -61.44 -98.89 -38.36
CA SER A 469 -62.44 -99.37 -39.32
C SER A 469 -61.80 -99.81 -40.64
N ILE A 470 -60.78 -99.09 -41.13
CA ILE A 470 -59.98 -99.47 -42.29
C ILE A 470 -59.20 -100.76 -42.00
N ASP A 471 -58.61 -100.91 -40.81
CA ASP A 471 -57.92 -102.13 -40.40
C ASP A 471 -58.88 -103.33 -40.31
N LYS A 472 -60.16 -103.10 -39.99
CA LYS A 472 -61.22 -104.13 -40.04
C LYS A 472 -61.67 -104.48 -41.47
N LEU A 473 -61.65 -103.52 -42.39
CA LEU A 473 -62.09 -103.69 -43.79
C LEU A 473 -60.96 -104.17 -44.73
N CYS A 474 -59.70 -103.87 -44.41
CA CYS A 474 -58.52 -104.27 -45.14
C CYS A 474 -57.51 -104.99 -44.21
N PRO A 475 -57.55 -106.33 -44.12
CA PRO A 475 -56.67 -107.11 -43.25
C PRO A 475 -55.18 -107.07 -43.62
N ILE A 476 -54.81 -106.43 -44.74
CA ILE A 476 -53.45 -106.47 -45.30
C ILE A 476 -52.42 -105.79 -44.38
N ARG A 477 -52.84 -104.87 -43.49
CA ARG A 477 -51.91 -104.22 -42.55
C ARG A 477 -51.47 -105.08 -41.37
N HIS A 478 -52.20 -106.14 -41.03
CA HIS A 478 -51.74 -107.06 -39.96
C HIS A 478 -50.55 -107.95 -40.39
N ASN A 479 -50.15 -107.93 -41.67
CA ASN A 479 -48.97 -108.64 -42.16
C ASN A 479 -47.74 -107.75 -42.38
N VAL A 480 -47.76 -106.48 -41.98
CA VAL A 480 -46.54 -105.61 -42.03
C VAL A 480 -46.26 -105.00 -40.65
N SER A 481 -46.61 -105.73 -39.60
CA SER A 481 -46.12 -105.52 -38.24
C SER A 481 -45.65 -106.87 -37.69
N GLN A 482 -44.55 -107.35 -38.27
CA GLN A 482 -43.47 -108.04 -37.56
C GLN A 482 -42.16 -107.34 -37.92
#